data_AF-A0A3N5W767-F1
#
_entry.id   AF-A0A3N5W767-F1
#
_cell.length_a   1.000
_cell.length_b   1.000
_cell.length_c   1.000
_cell.angle_alpha   90.00
_cell.angle_beta   90.00
_cell.angle_gamma   90.00
#
_symmetry.space_group_name_H-M   'P 1'
#
loop_
_entity.id
_entity.type
_entity.pdbx_description
1 polymer ?
#
loop_
_entity_poly.entity_id
_entity_poly.type
_entity_poly.pdbx_seq_one_letter_code
_entity_poly.pdbx_strand_id
1 'polypeptide(L)'
;MASPCRVLIDPLPQQEAFLLLRLAADEANRIEQKFSRYRTDGVVHAINASDGAPIRVDEETARLLGFADRCHRLSDGRFDITSGVLRRAWTFDGSDRLPDPGSVEALLPFVGWEKTTWDPPEITLRPGMEIDLGGIGKEYAVDRIVALLAERSHGAFLVNLGGDLRVSGPRASGAPWIVGIEDPSADG
;
A
#
# COMPACT_ATOMS: atom_id res chain seq x y z
N MET A 1 -8.91 0.63 1.97
CA MET A 1 -8.34 1.92 1.54
C MET A 1 -9.10 3.04 2.22
N ALA A 2 -8.66 3.45 3.42
CA ALA A 2 -9.39 4.40 4.27
C ALA A 2 -9.26 5.87 3.81
N SER A 3 -9.44 6.13 2.51
CA SER A 3 -9.32 7.45 1.89
C SER A 3 -10.25 7.57 0.66
N PRO A 4 -10.58 8.79 0.20
CA PRO A 4 -11.36 8.97 -1.02
C PRO A 4 -10.68 8.32 -2.24
N CYS A 5 -11.43 7.50 -2.97
CA CYS A 5 -10.97 6.84 -4.19
C CYS A 5 -11.71 7.44 -5.41
N ARG A 6 -10.98 7.79 -6.47
CA ARG A 6 -11.54 8.31 -7.72
C ARG A 6 -10.94 7.58 -8.91
N VAL A 7 -11.80 7.23 -9.87
CA VAL A 7 -11.38 6.71 -11.18
C VAL A 7 -12.03 7.59 -12.23
N LEU A 8 -11.21 8.28 -13.02
CA LEU A 8 -11.65 9.06 -14.16
C LEU A 8 -11.43 8.22 -15.41
N ILE A 9 -12.46 8.11 -16.23
CA ILE A 9 -12.45 7.32 -17.45
C ILE A 9 -12.76 8.27 -18.60
N ASP A 10 -11.91 8.29 -19.62
CA ASP A 10 -12.17 9.03 -20.85
C ASP A 10 -13.41 8.44 -21.56
N PRO A 11 -14.20 9.22 -22.33
CA PRO A 11 -15.57 8.86 -22.66
C PRO A 11 -15.75 7.42 -23.19
N LEU A 12 -16.49 6.61 -22.43
CA LEU A 12 -16.96 5.28 -22.79
C LEU A 12 -18.49 5.21 -22.64
N PRO A 13 -19.17 4.26 -23.31
CA PRO A 13 -20.56 3.96 -23.02
C PRO A 13 -20.78 3.74 -21.52
N GLN A 14 -21.86 4.30 -20.96
CA GLN A 14 -22.12 4.30 -19.52
C GLN A 14 -22.08 2.89 -18.89
N GLN A 15 -22.58 1.89 -19.61
CA GLN A 15 -22.57 0.49 -19.14
C GLN A 15 -21.14 -0.07 -19.02
N GLU A 16 -20.25 0.24 -19.96
CA GLU A 16 -18.85 -0.17 -19.92
C GLU A 16 -18.12 0.54 -18.76
N ALA A 17 -18.33 1.85 -18.61
CA ALA A 17 -17.78 2.61 -17.50
C ALA A 17 -18.18 2.02 -16.14
N PHE A 18 -19.45 1.65 -15.94
CA PHE A 18 -19.88 1.01 -14.69
C PHE A 18 -19.22 -0.34 -14.42
N LEU A 19 -18.99 -1.16 -15.46
CA LEU A 19 -18.29 -2.44 -15.30
C LEU A 19 -16.84 -2.23 -14.89
N LEU A 20 -16.14 -1.28 -15.52
CA LEU A 20 -14.76 -0.94 -15.17
C LEU A 20 -14.65 -0.39 -13.74
N LEU A 21 -15.58 0.48 -13.33
CA LEU A 21 -15.61 1.01 -11.96
C LEU A 21 -15.82 -0.09 -10.91
N ARG A 22 -16.68 -1.08 -11.20
CA ARG A 22 -16.85 -2.25 -10.31
C ARG A 22 -15.57 -3.08 -10.21
N LEU A 23 -14.93 -3.37 -11.34
CA LEU A 23 -13.66 -4.09 -11.37
C LEU A 23 -12.58 -3.37 -10.56
N ALA A 24 -12.48 -2.04 -10.68
CA ALA A 24 -11.55 -1.24 -9.90
C ALA A 24 -11.83 -1.31 -8.40
N ALA A 25 -13.10 -1.22 -8.01
CA ALA A 25 -13.52 -1.32 -6.60
C ALA A 25 -13.25 -2.71 -6.02
N ASP A 26 -13.54 -3.77 -6.78
CA ASP A 26 -13.30 -5.15 -6.39
C ASP A 26 -11.81 -5.42 -6.19
N GLU A 27 -10.94 -4.92 -7.09
CA GLU A 27 -9.49 -5.08 -6.96
C GLU A 27 -8.94 -4.28 -5.76
N ALA A 28 -9.43 -3.06 -5.53
CA ALA A 28 -9.07 -2.29 -4.34
C ALA A 28 -9.45 -3.04 -3.05
N ASN A 29 -10.63 -3.66 -3.02
CA ASN A 29 -11.11 -4.44 -1.88
C ASN A 29 -10.30 -5.72 -1.68
N ARG A 30 -9.93 -6.42 -2.77
CA ARG A 30 -9.06 -7.61 -2.70
C ARG A 30 -7.69 -7.27 -2.12
N ILE A 31 -7.10 -6.15 -2.54
CA ILE A 31 -5.79 -5.69 -2.06
C ILE A 31 -5.88 -5.25 -0.60
N GLU A 32 -6.93 -4.52 -0.22
CA GLU A 32 -7.22 -4.20 1.19
C GLU A 32 -7.36 -5.49 2.01
N GLN A 33 -8.12 -6.48 1.53
CA GLN A 33 -8.30 -7.74 2.25
C GLN A 33 -6.96 -8.44 2.49
N LYS A 34 -6.11 -8.47 1.46
CA LYS A 34 -4.85 -9.21 1.49
C LYS A 34 -3.76 -8.53 2.32
N PHE A 35 -3.58 -7.22 2.17
CA PHE A 35 -2.41 -6.50 2.68
C PHE A 35 -2.70 -5.51 3.79
N SER A 36 -3.96 -5.33 4.20
CA SER A 36 -4.28 -4.40 5.27
C SER A 36 -3.80 -4.90 6.62
N ARG A 37 -3.02 -4.04 7.29
CA ARG A 37 -2.61 -4.20 8.69
C ARG A 37 -3.78 -4.22 9.69
N TYR A 38 -4.96 -3.76 9.28
CA TYR A 38 -6.15 -3.68 10.14
C TYR A 38 -7.00 -4.95 10.13
N ARG A 39 -6.65 -5.91 9.27
CA ARG A 39 -7.41 -7.14 9.07
C ARG A 39 -6.68 -8.33 9.67
N THR A 40 -7.44 -9.32 10.13
CA THR A 40 -6.91 -10.54 10.74
C THR A 40 -6.94 -11.75 9.81
N ASP A 41 -7.44 -11.58 8.58
CA ASP A 41 -7.56 -12.63 7.56
C ASP A 41 -6.59 -12.46 6.37
N GLY A 42 -5.64 -11.52 6.47
CA GLY A 42 -4.67 -11.19 5.42
C GLY A 42 -3.25 -11.74 5.66
N VAL A 43 -2.40 -11.65 4.63
CA VAL A 43 -1.02 -12.16 4.69
C VAL A 43 -0.14 -11.37 5.65
N VAL A 44 -0.37 -10.06 5.77
CA VAL A 44 0.35 -9.20 6.73
C VAL A 44 0.09 -9.65 8.16
N HIS A 45 -1.16 -9.98 8.49
CA HIS A 45 -1.50 -10.52 9.80
C HIS A 45 -0.83 -11.87 10.05
N ALA A 46 -0.86 -12.79 9.07
CA ALA A 46 -0.20 -14.08 9.19
C ALA A 46 1.32 -13.95 9.43
N ILE A 47 1.99 -13.01 8.76
CA ILE A 47 3.41 -12.72 8.97
C ILE A 47 3.65 -12.15 10.38
N ASN A 48 2.86 -11.17 10.80
CA ASN A 48 3.01 -10.51 12.11
C ASN A 48 2.66 -11.43 13.29
N ALA A 49 1.77 -12.40 13.09
CA ALA A 49 1.36 -13.38 14.09
C ALA A 49 2.22 -14.67 14.09
N SER A 50 3.27 -14.73 13.24
CA SER A 50 4.08 -15.94 13.07
C SER A 50 4.97 -16.30 14.26
N ASP A 51 5.24 -15.34 15.15
CA ASP A 51 6.07 -15.52 16.36
C ASP A 51 7.42 -16.23 16.11
N GLY A 52 8.09 -15.89 15.02
CA GLY A 52 9.37 -16.53 14.66
C GLY A 52 9.25 -17.71 13.69
N ALA A 53 8.05 -18.18 13.39
CA ALA A 53 7.85 -19.22 12.39
C ALA A 53 8.05 -18.65 10.96
N PRO A 54 8.73 -19.38 10.06
CA PRO A 54 8.81 -18.98 8.66
C PRO A 54 7.43 -19.02 7.98
N ILE A 55 7.12 -17.98 7.21
CA ILE A 55 5.88 -17.87 6.44
C ILE A 55 6.22 -17.86 4.94
N ARG A 56 5.77 -18.91 4.25
CA ARG A 56 5.80 -18.94 2.78
C ARG A 56 4.64 -18.12 2.23
N VAL A 57 4.96 -17.16 1.35
CA VAL A 57 3.98 -16.28 0.72
C VAL A 57 3.75 -16.64 -0.74
N ASP A 58 2.62 -16.18 -1.30
CA ASP A 58 2.37 -16.28 -2.73
C ASP A 58 3.24 -15.32 -3.56
N GLU A 59 3.25 -15.51 -4.88
CA GLU A 59 4.08 -14.74 -5.81
C GLU A 59 3.79 -13.24 -5.78
N GLU A 60 2.53 -12.84 -5.60
CA GLU A 60 2.14 -11.43 -5.54
C GLU A 60 2.76 -10.76 -4.31
N THR A 61 2.62 -11.41 -3.15
CA THR A 61 3.20 -10.96 -1.89
C THR A 61 4.72 -10.95 -1.96
N ALA A 62 5.34 -11.98 -2.56
CA ALA A 62 6.79 -12.05 -2.72
C ALA A 62 7.34 -10.90 -3.58
N ARG A 63 6.64 -10.52 -4.65
CA ARG A 63 7.02 -9.35 -5.47
C ARG A 63 6.93 -8.04 -4.68
N LEU A 64 5.89 -7.88 -3.86
CA LEU A 64 5.69 -6.67 -3.06
C LEU A 64 6.72 -6.56 -1.92
N LEU A 65 7.01 -7.66 -1.21
CA LEU A 65 8.09 -7.72 -0.21
C LEU A 65 9.47 -7.51 -0.86
N GLY A 66 9.71 -8.10 -2.02
CA GLY A 66 10.92 -7.86 -2.79
C GLY A 66 11.06 -6.40 -3.27
N PHE A 67 9.95 -5.69 -3.50
CA PHE A 67 9.97 -4.26 -3.76
C PHE A 67 10.29 -3.46 -2.49
N ALA A 68 9.66 -3.78 -1.35
CA ALA A 68 9.96 -3.16 -0.07
C ALA A 68 11.45 -3.30 0.31
N ASP A 69 12.02 -4.49 0.11
CA ASP A 69 13.44 -4.78 0.29
C ASP A 69 14.35 -3.90 -0.60
N ARG A 70 13.97 -3.67 -1.87
CA ARG A 70 14.68 -2.72 -2.74
C ARG A 70 14.57 -1.29 -2.22
N CYS A 71 13.38 -0.85 -1.83
CA CYS A 71 13.16 0.49 -1.27
C CYS A 71 13.97 0.73 0.00
N HIS A 72 14.04 -0.27 0.89
CA HIS A 72 14.87 -0.23 2.08
C HIS A 72 16.35 -0.02 1.74
N ARG A 73 16.91 -0.81 0.82
CA ARG A 73 18.30 -0.64 0.38
C ARG A 73 18.56 0.70 -0.29
N LEU A 74 17.70 1.13 -1.21
CA LEU A 74 17.89 2.36 -2.00
C LEU A 74 17.77 3.63 -1.14
N SER A 75 17.11 3.54 0.02
CA SER A 75 16.90 4.66 0.92
C SER A 75 17.87 4.69 2.11
N ASP A 76 18.86 3.79 2.15
CA ASP A 76 19.73 3.53 3.31
C ASP A 76 18.93 3.24 4.60
N GLY A 77 17.86 2.46 4.49
CA GLY A 77 17.00 2.09 5.62
C GLY A 77 15.98 3.13 6.06
N ARG A 78 15.85 4.26 5.35
CA ARG A 78 14.81 5.27 5.66
C ARG A 78 13.40 4.81 5.34
N PHE A 79 13.25 3.97 4.31
CA PHE A 79 12.02 3.24 4.04
C PHE A 79 12.13 1.85 4.68
N ASP A 80 11.44 1.62 5.79
CA ASP A 80 11.47 0.34 6.50
C ASP A 80 10.05 -0.12 6.87
N ILE A 81 9.61 -1.21 6.25
CA ILE A 81 8.27 -1.78 6.52
C ILE A 81 8.18 -2.41 7.91
N THR A 82 9.28 -2.68 8.61
CA THR A 82 9.27 -3.19 9.99
C THR A 82 8.98 -2.11 11.04
N SER A 83 8.96 -0.83 10.63
CA SER A 83 8.52 0.28 11.48
C SER A 83 7.05 0.15 11.90
N GLY A 84 6.29 -0.78 11.32
CA GLY A 84 4.91 -1.10 11.65
C GLY A 84 4.64 -1.24 13.15
N VAL A 85 5.56 -1.88 13.89
CA VAL A 85 5.44 -2.11 15.34
C VAL A 85 5.32 -0.81 16.14
N LEU A 86 5.85 0.30 15.64
CA LEU A 86 5.80 1.61 16.29
C LEU A 86 4.35 2.08 16.48
N ARG A 87 3.40 1.65 15.65
CA ARG A 87 1.97 1.94 15.82
C ARG A 87 1.41 1.61 17.21
N ARG A 88 2.07 0.74 17.98
CA ARG A 88 1.67 0.39 19.35
C ARG A 88 1.91 1.56 20.33
N ALA A 89 2.87 2.44 20.03
CA ALA A 89 3.12 3.66 20.78
C ALA A 89 2.26 4.83 20.27
N TRP A 90 2.08 4.99 18.96
CA TRP A 90 1.31 6.09 18.37
C TRP A 90 -0.19 5.79 18.30
N THR A 91 -1.02 6.67 18.88
CA THR A 91 -2.47 6.65 18.67
C THR A 91 -2.83 7.58 17.53
N PHE A 92 -3.48 7.06 16.48
CA PHE A 92 -3.97 7.85 15.35
C PHE A 92 -5.46 8.19 15.55
N ASP A 93 -5.77 8.97 16.59
CA ASP A 93 -7.13 9.40 16.96
C ASP A 93 -7.42 10.87 16.60
N GLY A 94 -6.50 11.52 15.88
CA GLY A 94 -6.61 12.94 15.52
C GLY A 94 -6.15 13.90 16.63
N SER A 95 -5.65 13.40 17.75
CA SER A 95 -5.02 14.23 18.78
C SER A 95 -3.53 14.48 18.49
N ASP A 96 -3.00 15.60 18.99
CA ASP A 96 -1.56 15.92 18.97
C ASP A 96 -0.78 15.21 20.09
N ARG A 97 -1.33 14.12 20.64
CA ARG A 97 -0.71 13.42 21.76
C ARG A 97 0.48 12.61 21.25
N LEU A 98 1.68 13.09 21.59
CA LEU A 98 2.91 12.33 21.38
C LEU A 98 2.96 11.10 22.30
N PRO A 99 3.55 9.98 21.84
CA PRO A 99 3.79 8.83 22.70
C PRO A 99 4.77 9.17 23.82
N ASP A 100 4.68 8.43 24.92
CA ASP A 100 5.72 8.42 25.95
C ASP A 100 7.05 7.94 25.34
N PRO A 101 8.19 8.64 25.54
CA PRO A 101 9.48 8.24 24.99
C PRO A 101 9.89 6.81 25.36
N GLY A 102 9.63 6.38 26.60
CA GLY A 102 9.94 5.02 27.04
C GLY A 102 9.16 3.95 26.28
N SER A 103 7.93 4.26 25.87
CA SER A 103 7.12 3.37 25.01
C SER A 103 7.71 3.22 23.61
N VAL A 104 8.31 4.28 23.05
CA VAL A 104 9.02 4.21 21.76
C VAL A 104 10.32 3.42 21.92
N GLU A 105 11.13 3.74 22.93
CA GLU A 105 12.41 3.08 23.21
C GLU A 105 12.25 1.56 23.39
N ALA A 106 11.17 1.13 24.04
CA ALA A 106 10.85 -0.29 24.21
C ALA A 106 10.54 -1.02 22.88
N LEU A 107 10.11 -0.31 21.84
CA LEU A 107 9.73 -0.87 20.54
C LEU A 107 10.86 -0.85 19.51
N LEU A 108 11.80 0.10 19.60
CA LEU A 108 12.93 0.23 18.67
C LEU A 108 13.76 -1.06 18.47
N PRO A 109 13.97 -1.93 19.48
CA PRO A 109 14.66 -3.19 19.27
C PRO A 109 13.99 -4.10 18.22
N PHE A 110 12.69 -3.95 17.98
CA PHE A 110 11.89 -4.74 17.03
C PHE A 110 11.79 -4.10 15.64
N VAL A 111 12.41 -2.94 15.41
CA VAL A 111 12.49 -2.27 14.09
C VAL A 111 13.84 -2.55 13.45
N GLY A 112 13.85 -2.83 12.14
CA GLY A 112 15.02 -3.08 11.30
C GLY A 112 14.77 -4.21 10.32
N TRP A 113 14.63 -3.91 9.02
CA TRP A 113 14.46 -4.92 7.96
C TRP A 113 15.59 -5.95 7.95
N GLU A 114 16.82 -5.55 8.29
CA GLU A 114 17.99 -6.42 8.40
C GLU A 114 17.90 -7.47 9.53
N LYS A 115 16.95 -7.30 10.46
CA LYS A 115 16.69 -8.28 11.53
C LYS A 115 15.78 -9.41 11.08
N THR A 116 15.12 -9.26 9.93
CA THR A 116 14.26 -10.28 9.30
C THR A 116 15.10 -11.22 8.43
N THR A 117 14.60 -12.44 8.22
CA THR A 117 15.13 -13.32 7.17
C THR A 117 14.18 -13.24 5.98
N TRP A 118 14.66 -12.74 4.85
CA TRP A 118 13.92 -12.71 3.59
C TRP A 118 14.63 -13.58 2.55
N ASP A 119 14.09 -14.78 2.30
CA ASP A 119 14.56 -15.73 1.30
C ASP A 119 13.37 -16.10 0.38
N PRO A 120 13.10 -15.29 -0.66
CA PRO A 120 11.87 -15.39 -1.43
C PRO A 120 11.55 -16.82 -1.91
N PRO A 121 10.30 -17.31 -1.73
CA PRO A 121 9.12 -16.59 -1.25
C PRO A 121 8.84 -16.80 0.25
N GLU A 122 9.87 -16.96 1.09
CA GLU A 122 9.74 -17.17 2.53
C GLU A 122 10.24 -15.96 3.33
N ILE A 123 9.47 -15.54 4.33
CA ILE A 123 9.83 -14.48 5.28
C ILE A 123 9.75 -15.00 6.71
N THR A 124 10.73 -14.65 7.53
CA THR A 124 10.76 -14.93 8.96
C THR A 124 11.02 -13.65 9.73
N LEU A 125 10.10 -13.28 10.62
CA LEU A 125 10.25 -12.18 11.57
C LEU A 125 10.81 -12.70 12.89
N ARG A 126 11.55 -11.89 13.65
CA ARG A 126 11.83 -12.25 15.05
C ARG A 126 10.57 -12.06 15.89
N PRO A 127 10.40 -12.83 16.98
CA PRO A 127 9.32 -12.60 17.94
C PRO A 127 9.20 -11.12 18.33
N GLY A 128 7.99 -10.58 18.27
CA GLY A 128 7.68 -9.19 18.59
C GLY A 128 7.84 -8.17 17.45
N MET A 129 8.46 -8.53 16.32
CA MET A 129 8.50 -7.68 15.12
C MET A 129 7.16 -7.69 14.38
N GLU A 130 6.90 -6.62 13.63
CA GLU A 130 5.74 -6.50 12.74
C GLU A 130 6.18 -5.84 11.44
N ILE A 131 5.58 -6.24 10.31
CA ILE A 131 5.65 -5.50 9.05
C ILE A 131 4.36 -4.70 8.80
N ASP A 132 4.51 -3.62 8.03
CA ASP A 132 3.44 -2.75 7.60
C ASP A 132 3.71 -2.26 6.16
N LEU A 133 2.77 -2.56 5.26
CA LEU A 133 2.86 -2.20 3.85
C LEU A 133 2.17 -0.86 3.53
N GLY A 134 1.77 -0.09 4.55
CA GLY A 134 1.03 1.16 4.39
C GLY A 134 1.74 2.22 3.56
N GLY A 135 3.07 2.20 3.49
CA GLY A 135 3.88 3.12 2.68
C GLY A 135 4.06 2.74 1.21
N ILE A 136 3.52 1.60 0.76
CA ILE A 136 3.57 1.15 -0.65
C ILE A 136 2.25 0.50 -1.13
N GLY A 137 1.32 0.22 -0.23
CA GLY A 137 0.12 -0.55 -0.52
C GLY A 137 -0.87 0.19 -1.40
N LYS A 138 -0.93 1.53 -1.31
CA LYS A 138 -1.85 2.35 -2.11
C LYS A 138 -1.39 2.48 -3.55
N GLU A 139 -0.12 2.80 -3.74
CA GLU A 139 0.55 2.87 -5.03
C GLU A 139 0.47 1.52 -5.74
N TYR A 140 0.69 0.43 -5.01
CA TYR A 140 0.48 -0.92 -5.53
C TYR A 140 -0.97 -1.14 -5.98
N ALA A 141 -1.97 -0.73 -5.20
CA ALA A 141 -3.37 -0.87 -5.60
C ALA A 141 -3.72 -0.06 -6.84
N VAL A 142 -3.26 1.18 -6.91
CA VAL A 142 -3.38 2.06 -8.08
C VAL A 142 -2.80 1.37 -9.32
N ASP A 143 -1.59 0.83 -9.20
CA ASP A 143 -0.91 0.11 -10.28
C ASP A 143 -1.66 -1.11 -10.77
N ARG A 144 -2.19 -1.91 -9.83
CA ARG A 144 -2.96 -3.11 -10.12
C ARG A 144 -4.30 -2.80 -10.78
N ILE A 145 -5.00 -1.77 -10.32
CA ILE A 145 -6.25 -1.33 -10.92
C ILE A 145 -6.00 -0.86 -12.36
N VAL A 146 -5.01 0.00 -12.59
CA VAL A 146 -4.70 0.47 -13.95
C VAL A 146 -4.34 -0.70 -14.87
N ALA A 147 -3.52 -1.65 -14.41
CA ALA A 147 -3.20 -2.84 -15.20
C ALA A 147 -4.46 -3.67 -15.52
N LEU A 148 -5.32 -3.92 -14.52
CA LEU A 148 -6.57 -4.66 -14.69
C LEU A 148 -7.53 -3.98 -15.69
N LEU A 149 -7.70 -2.66 -15.59
CA LEU A 149 -8.57 -1.93 -16.50
C LEU A 149 -8.02 -1.92 -17.93
N ALA A 150 -6.69 -1.87 -18.10
CA ALA A 150 -6.03 -1.90 -19.41
C ALA A 150 -6.20 -3.24 -20.14
N GLU A 151 -6.38 -4.33 -19.39
CA GLU A 151 -6.71 -5.64 -19.96
C GLU A 151 -8.16 -5.72 -20.47
N ARG A 152 -9.05 -4.81 -20.03
CA ARG A 152 -10.50 -4.87 -20.30
C ARG A 152 -11.00 -3.75 -21.19
N SER A 153 -10.27 -2.65 -21.32
CA SER A 153 -10.63 -1.53 -22.17
C SER A 153 -9.39 -0.86 -22.76
N HIS A 154 -9.52 -0.37 -23.98
CA HIS A 154 -8.52 0.47 -24.63
C HIS A 154 -8.67 1.96 -24.28
N GLY A 155 -9.66 2.31 -23.45
CA GLY A 155 -9.87 3.68 -22.98
C GLY A 155 -8.71 4.19 -22.13
N ALA A 156 -8.60 5.52 -22.03
CA ALA A 156 -7.67 6.16 -21.11
C ALA A 156 -8.33 6.33 -19.74
N PHE A 157 -7.58 6.11 -18.67
CA PHE A 157 -8.06 6.27 -17.30
C PHE A 157 -7.00 6.84 -16.38
N LEU A 158 -7.46 7.56 -15.37
CA LEU A 158 -6.69 8.05 -14.23
C LEU A 158 -7.29 7.48 -12.96
N VAL A 159 -6.48 6.76 -12.19
CA VAL A 159 -6.85 6.21 -10.88
C VAL A 159 -6.15 7.02 -9.81
N ASN A 160 -6.93 7.50 -8.82
CA ASN A 160 -6.46 8.25 -7.65
C ASN A 160 -6.97 7.57 -6.37
N LEU A 161 -6.08 7.03 -5.54
CA LEU A 161 -6.43 6.48 -4.24
C LEU A 161 -5.81 7.35 -3.14
N GLY A 162 -6.52 8.40 -2.71
CA GLY A 162 -6.09 9.25 -1.60
C GLY A 162 -4.77 9.99 -1.85
N GLY A 163 -4.50 10.40 -3.09
CA GLY A 163 -3.29 11.11 -3.51
C GLY A 163 -2.38 10.27 -4.41
N ASP A 164 -2.42 8.94 -4.28
CA ASP A 164 -1.63 8.02 -5.09
C ASP A 164 -2.26 7.83 -6.46
N LEU A 165 -1.49 8.09 -7.52
CA LEU A 165 -2.01 8.33 -8.85
C LEU A 165 -1.30 7.51 -9.92
N ARG A 166 -2.08 6.98 -10.87
CA ARG A 166 -1.55 6.45 -12.13
C ARG A 166 -2.53 6.68 -13.27
N VAL A 167 -1.96 6.94 -14.44
CA VAL A 167 -2.69 7.04 -15.71
C VAL A 167 -2.31 5.87 -16.62
N SER A 168 -3.25 5.37 -17.43
CA SER A 168 -2.95 4.36 -18.46
C SER A 168 -2.31 4.93 -19.72
N GLY A 169 -2.58 6.20 -20.02
CA GLY A 169 -2.13 6.86 -21.23
C GLY A 169 -2.78 8.23 -21.42
N PRO A 170 -2.49 8.91 -22.55
CA PRO A 170 -3.12 10.18 -22.90
C PRO A 170 -4.62 9.97 -23.17
N ARG A 171 -5.40 11.04 -23.03
CA ARG A 171 -6.83 11.03 -23.39
C ARG A 171 -7.00 10.80 -24.89
N ALA A 172 -8.16 10.31 -25.32
CA ALA A 172 -8.48 10.09 -26.74
C ALA A 172 -8.39 11.37 -27.58
N SER A 173 -8.61 12.54 -26.94
CA SER A 173 -8.40 13.86 -27.56
C SER A 173 -6.92 14.23 -27.78
N GLY A 174 -5.97 13.43 -27.26
CA GLY A 174 -4.54 13.74 -27.20
C GLY A 174 -4.15 14.67 -26.06
N ALA A 175 -5.12 15.21 -25.30
CA ALA A 175 -4.84 16.09 -24.17
C ALA A 175 -4.25 15.30 -22.98
N PRO A 176 -3.33 15.91 -22.20
CA PRO A 176 -2.83 15.31 -20.98
C PRO A 176 -3.88 15.29 -19.88
N TRP A 177 -3.69 14.41 -18.91
CA TRP A 177 -4.39 14.50 -17.62
C TRP A 177 -3.81 15.66 -16.82
N ILE A 178 -4.68 16.48 -16.23
CA ILE A 178 -4.26 17.59 -15.36
C ILE A 178 -4.32 17.10 -13.91
N VAL A 179 -3.16 17.08 -13.26
CA VAL A 179 -2.99 16.70 -11.86
C VAL A 179 -2.51 17.91 -11.08
N GLY A 180 -3.29 18.33 -10.09
CA GLY A 180 -2.89 19.39 -9.16
C GLY A 180 -1.96 18.85 -8.07
N ILE A 181 -1.02 19.68 -7.63
CA ILE A 181 -0.22 19.44 -6.43
C ILE A 181 -0.73 20.40 -5.36
N GLU A 182 -1.22 19.87 -4.26
CA GLU A 182 -1.70 20.67 -3.13
C GLU A 182 -0.53 21.31 -2.39
N ASP A 183 -0.70 22.57 -1.98
CA ASP A 183 0.25 23.25 -1.12
C ASP A 183 -0.02 22.78 0.33
N PRO A 184 0.93 22.10 1.00
CA PRO A 184 0.72 21.62 2.37
C PRO A 184 0.59 22.75 3.40
N SER A 185 0.89 24.00 3.01
CA SER A 185 0.75 25.20 3.85
C SER A 185 -0.54 25.98 3.61
N ALA A 186 -1.30 25.65 2.56
CA ALA A 186 -2.60 26.27 2.33
C ALA A 186 -3.63 25.58 3.22
N ASP A 187 -4.16 26.31 4.20
CA ASP A 187 -5.32 25.87 4.96
C ASP A 187 -6.49 25.62 3.99
N GLY A 188 -7.15 24.45 4.14
CA GLY A 188 -8.24 23.98 3.27
C GLY A 188 -9.50 24.85 3.28
#